data_AF-A0A953MBB4-F1
#
_entry.id   AF-A0A953MBB4-F1
#
_cell.length_a   1.000
_cell.length_b   1.000
_cell.length_c   1.000
_cell.angle_alpha   90.00
_cell.angle_beta   90.00
_cell.angle_gamma   90.00
#
_symmetry.space_group_name_H-M   'P 1'
#
loop_
_entity.id
_entity.type
_entity.pdbx_description
1 polymer ?
#
loop_
_entity_poly.entity_id
_entity_poly.type
_entity_poly.pdbx_seq_one_letter_code
_entity_poly.pdbx_strand_id
1 'polypeptide(L)'
;MIKQSRHKNKKEKIGTILEKDVIKKIKKIAFDEGRGIGDIIQDAILNYEKTDKSSISMRKEAVNRFCSKPFNISKKEAEKLLKEDYYEE
;
A
#
# COMPACT_ATOMS: atom_id res chain seq x y z
N MET A 1 32.90 8.93 14.12
CA MET A 1 32.50 7.55 13.71
C MET A 1 31.19 7.21 14.40
N ILE A 2 30.07 7.35 13.69
CA ILE A 2 28.73 7.06 14.22
C ILE A 2 28.59 5.54 14.29
N LYS A 3 28.49 4.99 15.50
CA LYS A 3 28.24 3.57 15.75
C LYS A 3 26.85 3.25 15.22
N GLN A 4 26.78 2.60 14.06
CA GLN A 4 25.54 2.01 13.58
C GLN A 4 25.09 0.95 14.60
N SER A 5 23.98 1.22 15.29
CA SER A 5 23.33 0.25 16.16
C SER A 5 22.85 -0.92 15.30
N ARG A 6 23.53 -2.06 15.41
CA ARG A 6 23.05 -3.32 14.84
C ARG A 6 21.84 -3.77 15.66
N HIS A 7 20.66 -3.24 15.37
CA HIS A 7 19.41 -3.85 15.81
C HIS A 7 19.31 -5.21 15.12
N LYS A 8 19.72 -6.25 15.83
CA LYS A 8 19.49 -7.64 15.46
C LYS A 8 17.98 -7.87 15.59
N ASN A 9 17.24 -7.67 14.50
CA ASN A 9 15.80 -7.95 14.47
C ASN A 9 15.59 -9.40 14.95
N LYS A 10 14.88 -9.56 16.07
CA LYS A 10 14.57 -10.87 16.63
C LYS A 10 13.62 -11.56 15.67
N LYS A 11 14.12 -12.53 14.89
CA LYS A 11 13.30 -13.40 14.04
C LYS A 11 12.87 -14.62 14.86
N GLU A 12 11.59 -14.94 14.84
CA GLU A 12 11.03 -16.14 15.46
C GLU A 12 10.69 -17.17 14.39
N LYS A 13 11.01 -18.45 14.63
CA LYS A 13 10.73 -19.53 13.68
C LYS A 13 9.34 -20.07 13.92
N ILE A 14 8.50 -20.01 12.89
CA ILE A 14 7.13 -20.55 12.91
C ILE A 14 7.05 -21.72 11.93
N GLY A 15 6.50 -22.85 12.36
CA GLY A 15 6.13 -23.96 11.49
C GLY A 15 4.67 -23.81 11.03
N THR A 16 4.40 -23.99 9.75
CA THR A 16 3.05 -23.91 9.19
C THR A 16 2.85 -24.93 8.07
N ILE A 17 1.59 -25.24 7.78
CA ILE A 17 1.17 -26.12 6.69
C ILE A 17 0.45 -25.24 5.66
N LEU A 18 0.95 -25.24 4.42
CA LEU A 18 0.37 -24.50 3.31
C LEU A 18 0.04 -25.47 2.18
N GLU A 19 -0.98 -25.13 1.40
CA GLU A 19 -1.32 -25.88 0.19
C GLU A 19 -0.15 -25.90 -0.80
N LYS A 20 -0.03 -27.01 -1.53
CA LYS A 20 1.08 -27.24 -2.47
C LYS A 20 1.15 -26.15 -3.55
N ASP A 21 0.00 -25.66 -4.02
CA ASP A 21 -0.06 -24.65 -5.06
C ASP A 21 0.33 -23.25 -4.55
N VAL A 22 0.04 -22.96 -3.27
CA VAL A 22 0.53 -21.76 -2.60
C VAL A 22 2.07 -21.81 -2.49
N ILE A 23 2.63 -22.95 -2.09
CA ILE A 23 4.09 -23.14 -2.01
C ILE A 23 4.75 -22.95 -3.39
N LYS A 24 4.16 -23.47 -4.47
CA LYS A 24 4.67 -23.26 -5.84
C LYS A 24 4.72 -21.78 -6.20
N LYS A 25 3.65 -21.02 -5.91
CA LYS A 25 3.60 -19.59 -6.18
C LYS A 25 4.68 -18.82 -5.41
N ILE A 26 4.82 -19.11 -4.11
CA ILE A 26 5.83 -18.44 -3.27
C ILE A 26 7.24 -18.73 -3.79
N LYS A 27 7.53 -19.99 -4.17
CA LYS A 27 8.83 -20.37 -4.75
C LYS A 27 9.12 -19.64 -6.06
N LYS A 28 8.11 -19.52 -6.93
CA LYS A 28 8.25 -18.79 -8.19
C LYS A 28 8.59 -17.31 -7.93
N ILE A 29 7.83 -16.64 -7.08
CA ILE A 29 8.05 -15.23 -6.74
C ILE A 29 9.44 -15.04 -6.10
N ALA A 30 9.83 -15.91 -5.16
CA ALA A 30 11.13 -15.89 -4.54
C ALA A 30 12.28 -16.04 -5.56
N PHE A 31 12.09 -16.89 -6.57
CA PHE A 31 13.05 -17.06 -7.67
C PHE A 31 13.09 -15.82 -8.57
N ASP A 32 11.93 -15.32 -9.01
CA ASP A 32 11.81 -14.18 -9.92
C ASP A 32 12.35 -12.89 -9.29
N GLU A 33 12.15 -12.68 -7.99
CA GLU A 33 12.62 -11.49 -7.26
C GLU A 33 14.02 -11.65 -6.64
N GLY A 34 14.60 -12.86 -6.66
CA GLY A 34 15.88 -13.15 -6.00
C GLY A 34 15.84 -12.99 -4.47
N ARG A 35 14.67 -13.25 -3.86
CA ARG A 35 14.40 -13.02 -2.43
C ARG A 35 14.15 -14.31 -1.68
N GLY A 36 14.30 -14.28 -0.35
CA GLY A 36 13.98 -15.42 0.50
C GLY A 36 12.47 -15.65 0.60
N ILE A 37 12.05 -16.91 0.63
CA ILE A 37 10.65 -17.32 0.87
C ILE A 37 10.07 -16.67 2.13
N GLY A 38 10.87 -16.58 3.21
CA GLY A 38 10.44 -15.95 4.46
C GLY A 38 10.14 -14.45 4.29
N ASP A 39 10.91 -13.75 3.46
CA ASP A 39 10.70 -12.32 3.20
C ASP A 39 9.41 -12.10 2.38
N ILE A 40 9.15 -12.96 1.39
CA ILE A 40 7.90 -12.94 0.61
C ILE A 40 6.67 -13.18 1.51
N ILE A 41 6.75 -14.17 2.41
CA ILE A 41 5.66 -14.47 3.34
C ILE A 41 5.45 -13.31 4.31
N GLN A 42 6.53 -12.72 4.82
CA GLN A 42 6.46 -11.60 5.75
C GLN A 42 5.80 -10.37 5.10
N ASP A 43 6.19 -10.02 3.87
CA ASP A 43 5.55 -8.93 3.12
C ASP A 43 4.08 -9.20 2.86
N ALA A 44 3.72 -10.43 2.48
CA ALA A 44 2.33 -10.80 2.24
C ALA A 44 1.47 -10.60 3.50
N ILE A 45 1.97 -11.00 4.68
CA ILE A 45 1.27 -10.81 5.96
C ILE A 45 1.14 -9.32 6.31
N LEU A 46 2.22 -8.55 6.17
CA LEU A 46 2.20 -7.09 6.43
C LEU A 46 1.24 -6.34 5.49
N ASN A 47 1.09 -6.81 4.25
CA ASN A 47 0.18 -6.21 3.28
C ASN A 47 -1.26 -6.71 3.43
N TYR A 48 -1.48 -7.89 3.97
CA TYR A 48 -2.81 -8.39 4.30
C TYR A 48 -3.54 -7.42 5.25
N GLU A 49 -2.86 -6.96 6.32
CA GLU A 49 -3.44 -6.00 7.27
C GLU A 49 -3.76 -4.62 6.66
N LYS A 50 -2.97 -4.18 5.66
CA LYS A 50 -3.17 -2.88 5.01
C LYS A 50 -4.36 -2.87 4.07
N THR A 51 -4.73 -4.02 3.51
CA THR A 51 -5.71 -4.09 2.43
C THR A 51 -7.15 -3.91 2.95
N ASP A 52 -7.43 -4.27 4.21
CA ASP A 52 -8.80 -4.31 4.73
C ASP A 52 -9.29 -3.05 5.45
N LYS A 53 -8.41 -2.25 6.07
CA LYS A 53 -8.89 -1.22 7.02
C LYS A 53 -8.92 0.21 6.49
N SER A 54 -8.11 0.56 5.49
CA SER A 54 -7.97 1.97 5.08
C SER A 54 -8.88 2.39 3.93
N SER A 55 -9.40 1.44 3.14
CA SER A 55 -9.85 1.79 1.78
C SER A 55 -11.32 2.18 1.65
N ILE A 56 -12.24 1.66 2.46
CA ILE A 56 -13.69 1.91 2.24
C ILE A 56 -14.18 3.15 3.00
N SER A 57 -13.79 3.30 4.26
CA SER A 57 -14.21 4.44 5.10
C SER A 57 -13.66 5.76 4.58
N MET A 58 -12.36 5.80 4.24
CA MET A 58 -11.74 7.00 3.66
C MET A 58 -12.34 7.36 2.29
N ARG A 59 -12.66 6.36 1.45
CA ARG A 59 -13.32 6.62 0.16
C ARG A 59 -14.73 7.19 0.35
N LYS A 60 -15.52 6.65 1.29
CA LYS A 60 -16.84 7.19 1.63
C LYS A 60 -16.75 8.60 2.20
N GLU A 61 -15.77 8.87 3.04
CA GLU A 61 -15.54 10.19 3.62
C GLU A 61 -15.11 11.21 2.55
N ALA A 62 -14.23 10.82 1.62
CA ALA A 62 -13.83 11.66 0.50
C ALA A 62 -15.03 12.02 -0.41
N VAL A 63 -15.88 11.04 -0.73
CA VAL A 63 -17.11 11.26 -1.50
C VAL A 63 -18.08 12.17 -0.74
N ASN A 64 -18.30 11.94 0.56
CA ASN A 64 -19.17 12.80 1.36
C ASN A 64 -18.65 14.23 1.43
N ARG A 65 -17.35 14.44 1.65
CA ARG A 65 -16.74 15.79 1.65
C ARG A 65 -16.85 16.48 0.30
N PHE A 66 -16.70 15.73 -0.80
CA PHE A 66 -16.84 16.26 -2.15
C PHE A 66 -18.30 16.64 -2.47
N CYS A 67 -19.26 15.79 -2.12
CA CYS A 67 -20.68 16.00 -2.44
C CYS A 67 -21.45 16.87 -1.43
N SER A 68 -20.92 17.10 -0.23
CA SER A 68 -21.61 17.88 0.83
C SER A 68 -21.47 19.39 0.67
N LYS A 69 -20.54 19.87 -0.14
CA LYS A 69 -20.46 21.28 -0.50
C LYS A 69 -21.20 21.50 -1.82
N PRO A 70 -22.05 22.55 -1.94
CA PRO A 70 -22.58 22.94 -3.24
C PRO A 70 -21.41 23.47 -4.08
N PHE A 71 -20.79 22.58 -4.86
CA PHE A 71 -19.90 22.98 -5.93
C PHE A 71 -20.79 23.53 -7.05
N ASN A 72 -21.12 24.82 -6.93
CA ASN A 72 -21.77 25.58 -8.00
C ASN A 72 -20.75 25.97 -9.07
N ILE A 73 -19.86 25.05 -9.45
CA ILE A 73 -18.91 25.26 -10.53
C ILE A 73 -19.39 24.49 -11.75
N SER A 74 -19.56 25.20 -12.86
CA SER A 74 -19.80 24.57 -14.14
C SER A 74 -18.57 23.79 -14.58
N LYS A 75 -18.77 22.79 -15.45
CA LYS A 75 -17.67 22.00 -16.04
C LYS A 75 -16.57 22.89 -16.64
N LYS A 76 -16.95 24.02 -17.24
CA LYS A 76 -16.02 24.98 -17.85
C LYS A 76 -15.15 25.70 -16.81
N GLU A 77 -15.70 26.02 -15.64
CA GLU A 77 -14.96 26.64 -14.53
C GLU A 77 -14.02 25.63 -13.87
N ALA A 78 -14.47 24.38 -13.70
CA ALA A 78 -13.61 23.30 -13.21
C ALA A 78 -12.43 23.04 -14.15
N GLU A 79 -12.66 22.97 -15.46
CA GLU A 79 -11.60 22.81 -16.46
C GLU A 79 -10.65 24.02 -16.52
N LYS A 80 -11.13 25.23 -16.22
CA LYS A 80 -10.28 26.42 -16.14
C LYS A 80 -9.39 26.37 -14.88
N LEU A 81 -9.95 26.04 -13.72
CA LEU A 81 -9.20 25.87 -12.48
C LEU A 81 -8.13 24.77 -12.57
N LEU A 82 -8.43 23.67 -13.27
CA LEU A 82 -7.48 22.58 -13.50
C LEU A 82 -6.40 22.90 -14.54
N LYS A 83 -6.61 23.94 -15.36
CA LYS A 83 -5.65 24.44 -16.37
C LYS A 83 -4.84 25.64 -15.89
N GLU A 84 -5.26 26.28 -14.79
CA GLU A 84 -4.45 27.29 -14.11
C GLU A 84 -3.29 26.55 -13.45
N ASP A 85 -2.13 26.53 -14.13
CA ASP A 85 -0.86 26.11 -13.54
C ASP A 85 -0.56 27.07 -12.38
N TYR A 86 -0.85 26.62 -11.16
CA TYR A 86 -0.54 27.32 -9.91
C TYR A 86 0.96 27.18 -9.55
N TYR A 87 1.84 27.34 -10.55
CA TYR A 87 3.28 27.24 -10.41
C TYR A 87 3.98 28.49 -10.94
N GLU A 88 3.73 29.65 -10.33
CA GLU A 88 4.62 30.82 -10.21
C GLU A 88 4.18 31.55 -8.92
N GLU A 89 4.99 31.86 -7.87
CA GLU A 89 6.43 32.00 -7.64
C GLU A 89 6.81 31.52 -6.21
#